data_AF-A0A7J5DZQ8-F1
#
_entry.id   AF-A0A7J5DZQ8-F1
#
_cell.length_a   1.000
_cell.length_b   1.000
_cell.length_c   1.000
_cell.angle_alpha   90.00
_cell.angle_beta   90.00
_cell.angle_gamma   90.00
#
_symmetry.space_group_name_H-M   'P 1'
#
loop_
_entity.id
_entity.type
_entity.pdbx_description
1 polymer ?
#
loop_
_entity_poly.entity_id
_entity_poly.type
_entity_poly.pdbx_seq_one_letter_code
_entity_poly.pdbx_strand_id
1 'polypeptide(L)'
;MLDPAVTEVEALLTAAAARRAAPPLASGGPRLSVTHALAVCACITLDDAPTWLLYVTADGGFGWTRDPDGDEPLALVDAQFAAVEHAAPSDVLAWLQGSTNGSFGDGGPELRAVLDALAQVTAAGR
;
A
#
# COMPACT_ATOMS: atom_id res chain seq x y z
N MET A 1 -2.97 10.47 -19.91
CA MET A 1 -2.09 11.19 -18.96
C MET A 1 -2.31 10.53 -17.62
N LEU A 2 -1.27 9.99 -16.98
CA LEU A 2 -1.40 9.40 -15.63
C LEU A 2 -1.86 10.50 -14.66
N ASP A 3 -2.78 10.16 -13.78
CA ASP A 3 -3.25 11.07 -12.72
C ASP A 3 -2.03 11.56 -11.90
N PRO A 4 -1.81 12.88 -11.73
CA PRO A 4 -0.67 13.40 -10.98
C PRO A 4 -0.61 12.87 -9.54
N ALA A 5 -1.74 12.49 -8.94
CA ALA A 5 -1.75 11.89 -7.61
C ALA A 5 -1.07 10.53 -7.57
N VAL A 6 -1.06 9.76 -8.67
CA VAL A 6 -0.33 8.47 -8.75
C VAL A 6 1.16 8.69 -8.54
N THR A 7 1.75 9.66 -9.24
CA THR A 7 3.18 9.98 -9.11
C THR A 7 3.53 10.45 -7.70
N GLU A 8 2.66 11.25 -7.08
CA GLU A 8 2.89 11.77 -5.73
C GLU A 8 2.75 10.68 -4.66
N VAL A 9 1.76 9.77 -4.81
CA VAL A 9 1.62 8.56 -3.97
C VAL A 9 2.89 7.72 -4.02
N GLU A 10 3.34 7.35 -5.23
CA GLU A 10 4.53 6.49 -5.40
C GLU A 10 5.79 7.15 -4.83
N ALA A 11 5.93 8.48 -4.95
CA ALA A 11 7.04 9.23 -4.36
C ALA A 11 7.01 9.19 -2.82
N LEU A 12 5.83 9.37 -2.19
CA LEU A 12 5.67 9.30 -0.75
C LEU A 12 5.94 7.89 -0.21
N LEU A 13 5.45 6.86 -0.90
CA LEU A 13 5.71 5.46 -0.54
C LEU A 13 7.20 5.13 -0.66
N THR A 14 7.86 5.60 -1.72
CA THR A 14 9.32 5.45 -1.90
C THR A 14 10.09 6.11 -0.76
N ALA A 15 9.71 7.35 -0.41
CA ALA A 15 10.34 8.06 0.69
C ALA A 15 10.13 7.35 2.04
N ALA A 16 8.95 6.79 2.28
CA ALA A 16 8.68 5.99 3.48
C ALA A 16 9.53 4.70 3.51
N ALA A 17 9.62 3.98 2.40
CA ALA A 17 10.41 2.75 2.30
C ALA A 17 11.91 3.01 2.49
N ALA A 18 12.42 4.15 2.04
CA ALA A 18 13.81 4.54 2.23
C ALA A 18 14.21 4.75 3.70
N ARG A 19 13.26 5.03 4.60
CA ARG A 19 13.55 5.22 6.04
C ARG A 19 13.92 3.90 6.72
N ARG A 20 13.21 2.83 6.38
CA ARG A 20 13.46 1.48 6.85
C ARG A 20 12.92 0.47 5.85
N ALA A 21 13.77 0.10 4.90
CA ALA A 21 13.36 -0.76 3.80
C ALA A 21 13.06 -2.17 4.28
N ALA A 22 11.90 -2.69 3.90
CA ALA A 22 11.65 -4.12 3.90
C ALA A 22 12.45 -4.81 2.78
N PRO A 23 12.67 -6.14 2.87
CA PRO A 23 13.26 -6.89 1.77
C PRO A 23 12.46 -6.73 0.46
N PRO A 24 13.15 -6.73 -0.70
CA PRO A 24 12.47 -6.68 -1.99
C PRO A 24 11.64 -7.95 -2.21
N LEU A 25 10.50 -7.81 -2.87
CA LEU A 25 9.72 -8.95 -3.34
C LEU A 25 10.44 -9.60 -4.52
N ALA A 26 10.48 -10.93 -4.53
CA ALA A 26 11.11 -11.70 -5.59
C ALA A 26 10.04 -12.52 -6.33
N SER A 27 9.86 -12.26 -7.63
CA SER A 27 9.00 -13.06 -8.48
C SER A 27 9.55 -14.49 -8.58
N GLY A 28 8.70 -15.49 -8.31
CA GLY A 28 9.08 -16.91 -8.36
C GLY A 28 9.91 -17.42 -7.18
N GLY A 29 10.17 -16.59 -6.17
CA GLY A 29 10.79 -16.99 -4.90
C GLY A 29 9.78 -17.33 -3.81
N PRO A 30 10.23 -17.78 -2.62
CA PRO A 30 9.38 -17.89 -1.44
C PRO A 30 8.72 -16.54 -1.12
N ARG A 31 7.43 -16.57 -0.78
CA ARG A 31 6.69 -15.37 -0.37
C ARG A 31 7.33 -14.74 0.87
N LEU A 32 7.41 -13.41 0.87
CA LEU A 32 7.88 -12.66 2.03
C LEU A 32 6.81 -12.70 3.13
N SER A 33 7.17 -13.19 4.32
CA SER A 33 6.28 -13.12 5.49
C SER A 33 6.21 -11.68 6.02
N VAL A 34 5.00 -11.16 6.16
CA VAL A 34 4.71 -9.79 6.60
C VAL A 34 3.62 -9.81 7.67
N THR A 35 3.57 -8.76 8.49
CA THR A 35 2.52 -8.61 9.50
C THR A 35 1.24 -8.04 8.91
N HIS A 36 1.36 -7.00 8.09
CA HIS A 36 0.24 -6.29 7.49
C HIS A 36 0.51 -6.09 6.02
N ALA A 37 -0.51 -6.29 5.19
CA ALA A 37 -0.47 -6.02 3.77
C ALA A 37 -1.77 -5.32 3.33
N LEU A 38 -1.63 -4.34 2.44
CA LEU A 38 -2.75 -3.66 1.81
C LEU A 38 -2.55 -3.67 0.30
N ALA A 39 -3.53 -4.21 -0.42
CA ALA A 39 -3.64 -3.99 -1.86
C ALA A 39 -4.60 -2.82 -2.10
N VAL A 40 -4.17 -1.83 -2.89
CA VAL A 40 -5.00 -0.68 -3.26
C VAL A 40 -5.16 -0.65 -4.76
N CYS A 41 -6.38 -0.89 -5.24
CA CYS A 41 -6.78 -0.71 -6.64
C CYS A 41 -7.17 0.75 -6.84
N ALA A 42 -6.37 1.52 -7.58
CA ALA A 42 -6.59 2.95 -7.78
C ALA A 42 -7.67 3.24 -8.85
N CYS A 43 -8.84 2.62 -8.69
CA CYS A 43 -9.78 2.29 -9.77
C CYS A 43 -11.06 3.13 -9.66
N ILE A 44 -11.11 4.32 -10.29
CA ILE A 44 -12.39 5.05 -10.50
C ILE A 44 -12.96 4.84 -11.92
N THR A 45 -12.14 4.48 -12.92
CA THR A 45 -12.61 4.02 -14.25
C THR A 45 -11.64 2.98 -14.85
N LEU A 46 -12.17 1.81 -15.27
CA LEU A 46 -11.47 0.67 -15.91
C LEU A 46 -10.75 1.12 -17.22
N ASP A 47 -9.56 0.66 -17.65
CA ASP A 47 -8.89 -0.65 -17.57
C ASP A 47 -7.37 -0.57 -17.22
N ASP A 48 -6.86 0.60 -16.78
CA ASP A 48 -5.40 0.83 -16.56
C ASP A 48 -5.06 1.42 -15.17
N ALA A 49 -5.92 1.19 -14.19
CA ALA A 49 -5.73 1.73 -12.86
C ALA A 49 -4.53 1.06 -12.15
N PRO A 50 -3.58 1.84 -11.57
CA PRO A 50 -2.50 1.25 -10.80
C PRO A 50 -3.04 0.46 -9.63
N THR A 51 -2.47 -0.73 -9.44
CA THR A 51 -2.62 -1.46 -8.18
C THR A 51 -1.31 -1.35 -7.40
N TRP A 52 -1.41 -0.95 -6.13
CA TRP A 52 -0.28 -0.89 -5.22
C TRP A 52 -0.41 -1.95 -4.14
N LEU A 53 0.68 -2.69 -3.87
CA LEU A 53 0.83 -3.50 -2.68
C LEU A 53 1.72 -2.74 -1.69
N LEU A 54 1.23 -2.54 -0.48
CA LEU A 54 1.95 -1.95 0.65
C LEU A 54 2.06 -3.00 1.74
N TYR A 55 3.21 -3.12 2.41
CA TYR A 55 3.40 -4.14 3.44
C TYR A 55 4.35 -3.72 4.56
N VAL A 56 4.14 -4.31 5.74
CA VAL A 56 4.95 -4.09 6.94
C VAL A 56 5.50 -5.42 7.46
N THR A 57 6.82 -5.53 7.59
CA THR A 57 7.49 -6.70 8.15
C THR A 57 7.47 -6.70 9.67
N ALA A 58 7.68 -7.86 10.30
CA ALA A 58 7.62 -8.02 11.75
C ALA A 58 8.67 -7.18 12.51
N ASP A 59 9.78 -6.85 11.87
CA ASP A 59 10.79 -5.96 12.44
C ASP A 59 10.43 -4.47 12.30
N GLY A 60 9.34 -4.14 11.59
CA GLY A 60 8.88 -2.77 11.34
C GLY A 60 9.43 -2.15 10.05
N GLY A 61 9.99 -2.96 9.15
CA GLY A 61 10.34 -2.53 7.80
C GLY A 61 9.10 -2.28 6.94
N PHE A 62 9.18 -1.30 6.05
CA PHE A 62 8.12 -0.95 5.13
C PHE A 62 8.56 -1.19 3.69
N GLY A 63 7.68 -1.79 2.89
CA GLY A 63 7.88 -1.96 1.47
C GLY A 63 6.60 -1.69 0.70
N TRP A 64 6.77 -1.35 -0.57
CA TRP A 64 5.67 -1.21 -1.49
C TRP A 64 6.12 -1.65 -2.89
N THR A 65 5.17 -2.07 -3.71
CA THR A 65 5.36 -2.24 -5.15
C THR A 65 4.10 -1.84 -5.88
N ARG A 66 4.27 -1.36 -7.11
CA ARG A 66 3.18 -1.40 -8.08
C ARG A 66 3.06 -2.85 -8.57
N ASP A 67 1.84 -3.36 -8.70
CA ASP A 67 1.60 -4.68 -9.29
C ASP A 67 2.22 -4.72 -10.70
N PRO A 68 3.25 -5.55 -10.92
CA PRO A 68 3.98 -5.57 -12.18
C PRO A 68 3.27 -6.39 -13.28
N ASP A 69 2.40 -7.33 -12.93
CA ASP A 69 1.99 -8.41 -13.84
C ASP A 69 0.46 -8.66 -13.88
N GLY A 70 -0.34 -7.89 -13.14
CA GLY A 70 -1.80 -8.10 -13.05
C GLY A 70 -2.17 -9.32 -12.21
N ASP A 71 -1.22 -9.81 -11.40
CA ASP A 71 -1.42 -10.86 -10.42
C ASP A 71 -2.17 -10.30 -9.20
N GLU A 72 -2.88 -11.15 -8.46
CA GLU A 72 -3.51 -10.74 -7.20
C GLU A 72 -2.41 -10.24 -6.23
N PRO A 73 -2.32 -8.93 -5.89
CA PRO A 73 -1.11 -8.37 -5.28
C PRO A 73 -0.78 -8.99 -3.92
N LEU A 74 -1.81 -9.40 -3.17
CA LEU A 74 -1.65 -10.09 -1.89
C LEU A 74 -1.01 -11.47 -2.03
N ALA A 75 -1.00 -12.08 -3.23
CA ALA A 75 -0.33 -13.35 -3.48
C ALA A 75 1.20 -13.25 -3.50
N LEU A 76 1.77 -12.04 -3.48
CA LEU A 76 3.21 -11.80 -3.42
C LEU A 76 3.79 -11.93 -2.00
N VAL A 77 2.92 -11.90 -0.98
CA VAL A 77 3.30 -11.92 0.44
C VAL A 77 2.53 -12.99 1.22
N ASP A 78 3.06 -13.37 2.37
CA ASP A 78 2.36 -14.16 3.36
C ASP A 78 2.05 -13.25 4.56
N ALA A 79 0.86 -12.66 4.57
CA ALA A 79 0.48 -11.62 5.50
C ALA A 79 -0.41 -12.16 6.64
N GLN A 80 -0.07 -11.81 7.88
CA GLN A 80 -0.92 -12.12 9.03
C GLN A 80 -2.26 -11.36 8.97
N PHE A 81 -2.21 -10.09 8.56
CA PHE A 81 -3.38 -9.24 8.31
C PHE A 81 -3.30 -8.69 6.89
N ALA A 82 -4.38 -8.86 6.13
CA ALA A 82 -4.44 -8.39 4.76
C ALA A 82 -5.78 -7.71 4.49
N ALA A 83 -5.74 -6.66 3.68
CA ALA A 83 -6.95 -6.00 3.18
C ALA A 83 -6.77 -5.59 1.72
N VAL A 84 -7.89 -5.44 1.04
CA VAL A 84 -7.98 -4.84 -0.29
C VAL A 84 -8.82 -3.58 -0.16
N GLU A 85 -8.42 -2.52 -0.84
CA GLU A 85 -9.23 -1.31 -0.94
C GLU A 85 -9.28 -0.76 -2.37
N HIS A 86 -10.42 -0.21 -2.74
CA HIS A 86 -10.64 0.52 -3.98
C HIS A 86 -10.77 2.01 -3.68
N ALA A 87 -9.90 2.83 -4.26
CA ALA A 87 -9.88 4.25 -3.96
C ALA A 87 -9.41 5.10 -5.14
N ALA A 88 -9.78 6.38 -5.15
CA ALA A 88 -9.12 7.33 -6.03
C ALA A 88 -7.64 7.45 -5.65
N PRO A 89 -6.72 7.63 -6.60
CA PRO A 89 -5.36 8.07 -6.28
C PRO A 89 -5.32 9.29 -5.35
N SER A 90 -6.26 10.23 -5.49
CA SER A 90 -6.37 11.42 -4.63
C SER A 90 -6.73 11.10 -3.17
N ASP A 91 -7.53 10.05 -2.94
CA ASP A 91 -7.93 9.65 -1.58
C ASP A 91 -6.78 8.95 -0.87
N VAL A 92 -6.02 8.12 -1.61
CA VAL A 92 -4.78 7.49 -1.12
C VAL A 92 -3.73 8.55 -0.79
N LEU A 93 -3.59 9.57 -1.65
CA LEU A 93 -2.68 10.69 -1.40
C LEU A 93 -3.08 11.46 -0.14
N ALA A 94 -4.37 11.78 0.02
CA ALA A 94 -4.87 12.46 1.21
C ALA A 94 -4.54 11.66 2.48
N TRP A 95 -4.77 10.34 2.46
CA TRP A 95 -4.42 9.45 3.57
C TRP A 95 -2.92 9.44 3.89
N LEU A 96 -2.05 9.30 2.89
CA LEU A 96 -0.59 9.37 3.08
C LEU A 96 -0.13 10.73 3.64
N GLN A 97 -0.89 11.78 3.33
CA GLN A 97 -0.68 13.12 3.87
C GLN A 97 -1.34 13.34 5.23
N GLY A 98 -1.93 12.32 5.87
CA GLY A 98 -2.55 12.41 7.19
C GLY A 98 -3.93 13.08 7.19
N SER A 99 -4.53 13.24 6.02
CA SER A 99 -5.91 13.74 5.87
C SER A 99 -6.86 12.57 5.69
N THR A 100 -8.03 12.62 6.32
CA THR A 100 -9.08 11.59 6.22
C THR A 100 -10.21 12.03 5.29
N ASN A 101 -9.88 12.69 4.18
CA ASN A 101 -10.89 13.11 3.21
C ASN A 101 -11.16 11.96 2.24
N GLY A 102 -12.36 11.36 2.30
CA GLY A 102 -12.81 10.30 1.39
C GLY A 102 -13.37 9.09 2.12
N SER A 103 -13.83 8.08 1.35
CA SER A 103 -14.30 6.79 1.87
C SER A 103 -13.15 5.80 2.18
N PHE A 104 -11.90 6.21 1.95
CA PHE A 104 -10.73 5.37 2.15
C PHE A 104 -10.57 4.99 3.62
N GLY A 105 -10.70 3.70 3.93
CA GLY A 105 -10.62 3.21 5.31
C GLY A 105 -11.95 3.14 6.07
N ASP A 106 -13.09 3.36 5.38
CA ASP A 106 -14.43 3.10 5.93
C ASP A 106 -14.77 1.59 6.02
N GLY A 107 -13.85 0.72 5.62
CA GLY A 107 -13.99 -0.72 5.76
C GLY A 107 -14.04 -1.21 7.22
N GLY A 108 -14.24 -2.52 7.35
CA GLY A 108 -14.35 -3.21 8.64
C GLY A 108 -13.07 -3.12 9.51
N PRO A 109 -13.10 -3.68 10.72
CA PRO A 109 -12.01 -3.56 11.70
C PRO A 109 -10.66 -4.10 11.19
N GLU A 110 -10.66 -5.05 10.26
CA GLU A 110 -9.45 -5.60 9.63
C GLU A 110 -8.74 -4.57 8.74
N LEU A 111 -9.48 -3.84 7.89
CA LEU A 111 -8.93 -2.75 7.09
C LEU A 111 -8.37 -1.66 7.99
N ARG A 112 -9.09 -1.31 9.06
CA ARG A 112 -8.64 -0.31 10.03
C ARG A 112 -7.29 -0.69 10.65
N ALA A 113 -7.14 -1.93 11.10
CA ALA A 113 -5.89 -2.41 11.69
C ALA A 113 -4.71 -2.34 10.72
N VAL A 114 -4.94 -2.72 9.45
CA VAL A 114 -3.93 -2.62 8.39
C VAL A 114 -3.55 -1.16 8.12
N LEU A 115 -4.53 -0.26 8.02
CA LEU A 115 -4.28 1.17 7.80
C LEU A 115 -3.55 1.83 8.97
N ASP A 116 -3.89 1.48 10.20
CA ASP A 116 -3.22 2.00 11.41
C ASP A 116 -1.75 1.54 11.46
N ALA A 117 -1.46 0.28 11.11
CA ALA A 117 -0.08 -0.22 11.04
C ALA A 117 0.72 0.48 9.94
N LEU A 118 0.13 0.68 8.76
CA LEU A 118 0.76 1.39 7.65
C LEU A 118 1.01 2.87 7.98
N ALA A 119 0.05 3.53 8.62
CA ALA A 119 0.19 4.93 9.02
C ALA A 119 1.37 5.14 9.97
N GLN A 120 1.64 4.19 10.88
CA GLN A 120 2.79 4.27 11.79
C GLN A 120 4.12 4.30 11.04
N VAL A 121 4.27 3.57 9.94
CA VAL A 121 5.53 3.50 9.19
C VAL A 121 5.64 4.56 8.09
N THR A 122 4.51 5.03 7.54
CA THR A 122 4.49 6.09 6.53
C THR A 122 4.55 7.49 7.15
N ALA A 123 4.00 7.70 8.36
CA ALA A 123 3.96 9.00 9.03
C ALA A 123 5.14 9.29 9.97
N ALA A 124 5.92 8.29 10.41
CA ALA A 124 6.98 8.41 11.44
C ALA A 124 8.24 9.24 11.05
N GLY A 125 8.10 10.27 10.22
CA GLY A 125 9.17 11.21 9.87
C GLY A 125 8.69 12.58 9.44
N ARG A 126 7.49 12.99 9.88
CA ARG A 126 6.97 14.36 9.74
C ARG A 126 7.18 15.16 11.02
#